data_AF-A0A6I4I755-F1
#
_entry.id   AF-A0A6I4I755-F1
#
_cell.length_a   1.000
_cell.length_b   1.000
_cell.length_c   1.000
_cell.angle_alpha   90.00
_cell.angle_beta   90.00
_cell.angle_gamma   90.00
#
_symmetry.space_group_name_H-M   'P 1'
#
loop_
_entity.id
_entity.type
_entity.pdbx_description
1 polymer ?
#
loop_
_entity_poly.entity_id
_entity_poly.type
_entity_poly.pdbx_seq_one_letter_code
_entity_poly.pdbx_strand_id
1 'polypeptide(L)'
;MANHNSNNTSPTGLMLLKEAQSYLPALYILMVGMGMLFEYHKYKIFHINIFQYADIFDFLIAPFRDPTIFAFILLSIIIVSALYTWDNHMRLNKPARYLKFSFGLVTRSWFKPVHHIAFGTLFLFYLYVSSTAIAQNNKRRTLNQKQQIAIKLNDNEWIKAQLIGKTKEMVFIYRNGKVSILPAGSIKEMIVAGN
;
A
#
# COMPACT_ATOMS: atom_id res chain seq x y z
N MET A 1 -23.88 27.29 46.12
CA MET A 1 -24.21 27.08 44.69
C MET A 1 -23.13 26.18 44.10
N ALA A 2 -23.40 24.87 44.00
CA ALA A 2 -22.45 23.89 43.48
C ALA A 2 -22.63 23.77 41.97
N ASN A 3 -21.56 24.09 41.21
CA ASN A 3 -21.53 24.00 39.77
C ASN A 3 -21.19 22.56 39.37
N HIS A 4 -22.21 21.74 39.13
CA HIS A 4 -22.04 20.36 38.68
C HIS A 4 -22.00 20.35 37.15
N ASN A 5 -20.82 20.55 36.58
CA ASN A 5 -20.61 20.44 35.15
C ASN A 5 -20.43 18.95 34.79
N SER A 6 -21.54 18.25 34.50
CA SER A 6 -21.47 16.87 34.02
C SER A 6 -21.05 16.88 32.55
N ASN A 7 -19.78 16.58 32.29
CA ASN A 7 -19.28 16.28 30.95
C ASN A 7 -20.02 15.05 30.40
N ASN A 8 -21.06 15.32 29.61
CA ASN A 8 -21.82 14.34 28.86
C ASN A 8 -20.97 13.84 27.68
N THR A 9 -19.94 13.03 27.99
CA THR A 9 -19.31 12.19 26.97
C THR A 9 -20.23 10.99 26.78
N SER A 10 -20.93 10.96 25.64
CA SER A 10 -21.85 9.87 25.31
C SER A 10 -21.14 8.52 25.47
N PRO A 11 -21.65 7.59 26.29
CA PRO A 11 -20.98 6.30 26.57
C PRO A 11 -20.72 5.48 25.31
N THR A 12 -21.53 5.68 24.26
CA THR A 12 -21.38 5.09 22.93
C THR A 12 -20.10 5.54 22.20
N GLY A 13 -19.73 6.82 22.25
CA GLY A 13 -18.53 7.32 21.57
C GLY A 13 -17.23 6.76 22.18
N LEU A 14 -17.19 6.63 23.50
CA LEU A 14 -16.04 6.08 24.22
C LEU A 14 -15.88 4.56 23.97
N MET A 15 -17.00 3.84 23.85
CA MET A 15 -17.02 2.41 23.51
C MET A 15 -16.53 2.17 22.06
N LEU A 16 -17.00 2.96 21.10
CA LEU A 16 -16.56 2.87 19.69
C LEU A 16 -15.05 3.13 19.53
N LEU A 17 -14.51 4.12 20.26
CA LEU A 17 -13.07 4.42 20.27
C LEU A 17 -12.24 3.25 20.82
N LYS A 18 -12.72 2.62 21.90
CA LYS A 18 -12.03 1.50 22.53
C LYS A 18 -12.04 0.24 21.65
N GLU A 19 -13.15 -0.01 20.96
CA GLU A 19 -13.24 -1.10 19.98
C GLU A 19 -12.33 -0.85 18.77
N ALA A 20 -12.31 0.37 18.23
CA ALA A 20 -11.43 0.73 17.12
C ALA A 20 -9.94 0.58 17.47
N GLN A 21 -9.54 0.96 18.69
CA GLN A 21 -8.16 0.79 19.18
C GLN A 21 -7.71 -0.68 19.18
N SER A 22 -8.61 -1.62 19.45
CA SER A 22 -8.30 -3.05 19.46
C SER A 22 -7.86 -3.58 18.08
N TYR A 23 -8.42 -3.03 17.00
CA TYR A 23 -8.12 -3.44 15.62
C TYR A 23 -6.93 -2.70 15.01
N LEU A 24 -6.48 -1.61 15.63
CA LEU A 24 -5.44 -0.73 15.09
C LEU A 24 -4.10 -1.46 14.82
N PRO A 25 -3.61 -2.36 15.70
CA PRO A 25 -2.37 -3.11 15.43
C PRO A 25 -2.50 -4.03 14.21
N ALA A 26 -3.64 -4.72 14.08
CA ALA A 26 -3.89 -5.61 12.94
C ALA A 26 -3.97 -4.83 11.62
N LEU A 27 -4.65 -3.68 11.64
CA LEU A 27 -4.71 -2.76 10.50
C LEU A 27 -3.32 -2.26 10.11
N TYR A 28 -2.51 -1.87 11.10
CA TYR A 28 -1.13 -1.43 10.86
C TYR A 28 -0.28 -2.51 10.20
N ILE A 29 -0.30 -3.74 10.72
CA ILE A 29 0.44 -4.88 10.12
C ILE A 29 0.00 -5.12 8.68
N LEU A 30 -1.31 -5.08 8.42
CA LEU A 30 -1.87 -5.22 7.08
C LEU A 30 -1.42 -4.09 6.15
N MET A 31 -1.40 -2.84 6.62
CA MET A 31 -0.90 -1.70 5.85
C MET A 31 0.60 -1.80 5.56
N VAL A 32 1.41 -2.24 6.53
CA VAL A 32 2.85 -2.49 6.33
C VAL A 32 3.05 -3.58 5.28
N GLY A 33 2.35 -4.71 5.40
CA GLY A 33 2.44 -5.81 4.42
C GLY A 33 2.05 -5.37 3.01
N MET A 34 1.01 -4.54 2.88
CA MET A 34 0.66 -3.92 1.60
C MET A 34 1.75 -2.97 1.10
N GLY A 35 2.27 -2.09 1.95
CA GLY A 35 3.36 -1.18 1.58
C GLY A 35 4.60 -1.93 1.08
N MET A 36 4.95 -3.05 1.73
CA MET A 36 6.02 -3.95 1.30
C MET A 36 5.73 -4.56 -0.07
N LEU A 37 4.52 -5.05 -0.31
CA LEU A 37 4.12 -5.62 -1.60
C LEU A 37 4.24 -4.60 -2.74
N PHE A 38 3.88 -3.35 -2.48
CA PHE A 38 3.93 -2.26 -3.45
C PHE A 38 5.36 -1.82 -3.74
N GLU A 39 6.19 -1.60 -2.72
CA GLU A 39 7.61 -1.30 -2.90
C GLU A 39 8.34 -2.44 -3.63
N TYR A 40 8.04 -3.69 -3.27
CA TYR A 40 8.59 -4.85 -3.98
C TYR A 40 8.31 -4.78 -5.48
N HIS A 41 7.05 -4.60 -5.89
CA HIS A 41 6.70 -4.53 -7.32
C HIS A 41 7.31 -3.32 -8.02
N LYS A 42 7.36 -2.17 -7.34
CA LYS A 42 7.99 -0.95 -7.86
C LYS A 42 9.45 -1.21 -8.26
N TYR A 43 10.25 -1.80 -7.37
CA TYR A 43 11.67 -2.06 -7.63
C TYR A 43 11.91 -3.28 -8.51
N LYS A 44 11.08 -4.33 -8.40
CA LYS A 44 11.18 -5.55 -9.22
C LYS A 44 11.09 -5.25 -10.73
N ILE A 45 10.27 -4.28 -11.12
CA ILE A 45 10.14 -3.87 -12.53
C ILE A 45 11.43 -3.26 -13.12
N PHE A 46 12.35 -2.83 -12.26
CA PHE A 46 13.69 -2.38 -12.61
C PHE A 46 14.75 -3.46 -12.33
N HIS A 47 14.34 -4.72 -12.08
CA HIS A 47 15.24 -5.82 -11.71
C HIS A 47 16.03 -5.56 -10.42
N ILE A 48 15.51 -4.71 -9.53
CA ILE A 48 16.09 -4.44 -8.21
C ILE A 48 15.34 -5.27 -7.17
N ASN A 49 16.07 -6.06 -6.40
CA ASN A 49 15.53 -6.70 -5.21
C ASN A 49 15.68 -5.79 -3.99
N ILE A 50 14.64 -5.02 -3.67
CA ILE A 50 14.70 -4.02 -2.59
C ILE A 50 15.02 -4.61 -1.21
N PHE A 51 14.70 -5.88 -0.97
CA PHE A 51 14.98 -6.55 0.30
C PHE A 51 16.47 -6.71 0.61
N GLN A 52 17.35 -6.55 -0.39
CA GLN A 52 18.81 -6.58 -0.19
C GLN A 52 19.38 -5.23 0.28
N TYR A 53 18.60 -4.16 0.19
CA TYR A 53 19.10 -2.78 0.34
C TYR A 53 18.29 -1.92 1.31
N ALA A 54 17.23 -2.49 1.88
CA ALA A 54 16.29 -1.79 2.76
C ALA A 54 16.28 -2.44 4.14
N ASP A 55 16.30 -1.60 5.17
CA ASP A 55 16.15 -2.04 6.56
C ASP A 55 14.70 -2.41 6.86
N ILE A 56 14.48 -3.19 7.92
CA ILE A 56 13.12 -3.51 8.37
C ILE A 56 12.30 -2.25 8.68
N PHE A 57 12.96 -1.20 9.18
CA PHE A 57 12.35 0.10 9.45
C PHE A 57 11.91 0.83 8.19
N ASP A 58 12.61 0.64 7.06
CA ASP A 58 12.21 1.24 5.78
C ASP A 58 10.86 0.69 5.30
N PHE A 59 10.51 -0.53 5.69
CA PHE A 59 9.24 -1.15 5.35
C PHE A 59 8.10 -0.75 6.29
N LEU A 60 8.38 -0.58 7.58
CA LEU A 60 7.40 -0.13 8.57
C LEU A 60 6.80 1.24 8.23
N ILE A 61 7.57 2.10 7.57
CA ILE A 61 7.14 3.42 7.12
C ILE A 61 6.76 3.48 5.63
N ALA A 62 6.97 2.40 4.88
CA ALA A 62 6.72 2.34 3.43
C ALA A 62 5.33 2.83 3.01
N PRO A 63 4.21 2.39 3.64
CA PRO A 63 2.89 2.86 3.22
C PRO A 63 2.69 4.37 3.43
N PHE A 64 3.48 5.02 4.29
CA PHE A 64 3.39 6.46 4.56
C PHE A 64 4.35 7.30 3.71
N ARG A 65 5.31 6.65 3.01
CA ARG A 65 6.30 7.34 2.17
C ARG A 65 5.70 7.93 0.89
N ASP A 66 4.69 7.27 0.34
CA ASP A 66 3.99 7.69 -0.87
C ASP A 66 2.50 7.88 -0.54
N PRO A 67 2.01 9.14 -0.49
CA PRO A 67 0.60 9.44 -0.23
C PRO A 67 -0.36 8.75 -1.21
N THR A 68 0.09 8.47 -2.44
CA THR A 68 -0.71 7.76 -3.45
C THR A 68 -0.90 6.31 -3.08
N ILE A 69 0.17 5.64 -2.64
CA ILE A 69 0.12 4.25 -2.16
C ILE A 69 -0.72 4.18 -0.89
N PHE A 70 -0.53 5.12 0.03
CA PHE A 70 -1.33 5.24 1.25
C PHE A 70 -2.84 5.35 0.94
N ALA A 71 -3.21 6.30 0.08
CA ALA A 71 -4.59 6.52 -0.33
C ALA A 71 -5.18 5.29 -1.03
N PHE A 72 -4.39 4.61 -1.86
CA PHE A 72 -4.81 3.38 -2.52
C PHE A 72 -5.08 2.25 -1.53
N ILE A 73 -4.23 2.09 -0.51
CA ILE A 73 -4.42 1.11 0.57
C ILE A 73 -5.71 1.39 1.32
N LEU A 74 -5.92 2.63 1.76
CA LEU A 74 -7.14 3.03 2.47
C LEU A 74 -8.40 2.80 1.62
N LEU A 75 -8.36 3.24 0.36
CA LEU A 75 -9.48 3.08 -0.57
C LEU A 75 -9.79 1.60 -0.81
N SER A 76 -8.76 0.76 -0.95
CA SER A 76 -8.92 -0.68 -1.13
C SER A 76 -9.59 -1.34 0.08
N ILE A 77 -9.20 -0.96 1.30
CA ILE A 77 -9.82 -1.46 2.54
C ILE A 77 -11.30 -1.05 2.59
N ILE A 78 -11.62 0.21 2.25
CA ILE A 78 -12.99 0.72 2.21
C ILE A 78 -13.84 -0.04 1.19
N ILE A 79 -13.35 -0.19 -0.04
CA ILE A 79 -14.08 -0.87 -1.13
C ILE A 79 -14.36 -2.32 -0.75
N VAL A 80 -13.35 -3.04 -0.25
CA VAL A 80 -13.50 -4.47 0.10
C VAL A 80 -14.45 -4.64 1.28
N SER A 81 -14.38 -3.75 2.28
CA SER A 81 -15.32 -3.75 3.41
C SER A 81 -16.75 -3.45 2.97
N ALA A 82 -16.93 -2.52 2.03
CA ALA A 82 -18.24 -2.19 1.46
C ALA A 82 -18.80 -3.37 0.64
N LEU A 83 -17.98 -3.99 -0.21
CA LEU A 83 -18.36 -5.18 -0.99
C LEU A 83 -18.76 -6.35 -0.10
N TYR A 84 -17.98 -6.60 0.95
CA TYR A 84 -18.29 -7.65 1.92
C TYR A 84 -19.60 -7.38 2.67
N THR A 85 -19.82 -6.13 3.11
CA THR A 85 -21.07 -5.73 3.78
C THR A 85 -22.27 -5.86 2.86
N TRP A 86 -22.12 -5.46 1.59
CA TRP A 86 -23.16 -5.62 0.58
C TRP A 86 -23.47 -7.10 0.33
N ASP A 87 -22.46 -7.95 0.09
CA ASP A 87 -22.66 -9.40 -0.09
C ASP A 87 -23.44 -10.01 1.08
N ASN A 88 -23.06 -9.67 2.32
CA ASN A 88 -23.75 -10.12 3.52
C ASN A 88 -25.20 -9.60 3.58
N HIS A 89 -25.43 -8.33 3.23
CA HIS A 89 -26.76 -7.73 3.17
C HIS A 89 -27.67 -8.41 2.12
N MET A 90 -27.13 -8.75 0.94
CA MET A 90 -27.87 -9.51 -0.07
C MET A 90 -28.23 -10.91 0.40
N ARG A 91 -27.31 -11.56 1.11
CA ARG A 91 -27.54 -12.89 1.68
C ARG A 91 -28.68 -12.88 2.70
N LEU A 92 -28.75 -11.86 3.55
CA LEU A 92 -29.76 -11.74 4.60
C LEU A 92 -31.12 -11.27 4.06
N ASN A 93 -31.14 -10.26 3.17
CA ASN A 93 -32.38 -9.60 2.76
C ASN A 93 -33.01 -10.18 1.50
N LYS A 94 -32.23 -10.88 0.65
CA LYS A 94 -32.73 -11.47 -0.60
C LYS A 94 -32.24 -12.92 -0.77
N PRO A 95 -32.57 -13.83 0.17
CA PRO A 95 -32.04 -15.19 0.19
C PRO A 95 -32.40 -15.99 -1.08
N ALA A 96 -33.61 -15.82 -1.63
CA ALA A 96 -34.02 -16.52 -2.84
C ALA A 96 -33.20 -16.13 -4.10
N ARG A 97 -32.76 -14.86 -4.20
CA ARG A 97 -31.89 -14.40 -5.30
C ARG A 97 -30.45 -14.83 -5.07
N TYR A 98 -29.97 -14.71 -3.84
CA TYR A 98 -28.63 -15.13 -3.46
C TYR A 98 -28.41 -16.64 -3.65
N LEU A 99 -29.44 -17.46 -3.37
CA LEU A 99 -29.44 -18.90 -3.60
C LEU A 99 -29.27 -19.24 -5.08
N LYS A 100 -29.99 -18.55 -5.98
CA LYS A 100 -29.85 -18.74 -7.43
C LYS A 100 -28.47 -18.33 -7.93
N PHE A 101 -27.94 -17.21 -7.45
CA PHE A 101 -26.63 -16.70 -7.84
C PHE A 101 -25.48 -17.57 -7.32
N SER A 102 -25.60 -18.12 -6.11
CA SER A 102 -24.65 -19.06 -5.53
C SER A 102 -24.82 -20.51 -6.00
N PHE A 103 -25.64 -20.76 -7.03
CA PHE A 103 -25.94 -22.09 -7.56
C PHE A 103 -26.35 -23.11 -6.48
N GLY A 104 -27.07 -22.66 -5.45
CA GLY A 104 -27.51 -23.52 -4.35
C GLY A 104 -26.44 -23.85 -3.29
N LEU A 105 -25.19 -23.46 -3.51
CA LEU A 105 -24.05 -23.82 -2.65
C LEU A 105 -24.17 -23.21 -1.25
N VAL A 106 -24.86 -22.08 -1.09
CA VAL A 106 -25.05 -21.39 0.21
C VAL A 106 -25.73 -22.25 1.27
N THR A 107 -26.45 -23.31 0.87
CA THR A 107 -27.14 -24.24 1.79
C THR A 107 -26.20 -25.24 2.45
N ARG A 108 -24.97 -25.39 1.94
CA ARG A 108 -24.00 -26.35 2.46
C ARG A 108 -23.28 -25.78 3.69
N SER A 109 -23.05 -26.62 4.70
CA SER A 109 -22.35 -26.21 5.94
C SER A 109 -20.93 -25.69 5.70
N TRP A 110 -20.24 -26.23 4.70
CA TRP A 110 -18.88 -25.82 4.31
C TRP A 110 -18.83 -24.51 3.51
N PHE A 111 -19.98 -23.99 3.06
CA PHE A 111 -20.00 -22.75 2.27
C PHE A 111 -19.51 -21.56 3.08
N LYS A 112 -19.92 -21.43 4.35
CA LYS A 112 -19.53 -20.29 5.19
C LYS A 112 -18.02 -20.11 5.33
N PRO A 113 -17.24 -21.12 5.78
CA PRO A 113 -15.79 -20.97 5.88
C PRO A 113 -15.12 -20.78 4.52
N VAL A 114 -15.56 -21.50 3.49
CA VAL A 114 -15.00 -21.36 2.12
C VAL A 114 -15.26 -19.98 1.54
N HIS A 115 -16.42 -19.38 1.82
CA HIS A 115 -16.77 -18.02 1.38
C HIS A 115 -15.84 -16.97 1.99
N HIS A 116 -15.54 -17.06 3.29
CA HIS A 116 -14.58 -16.15 3.93
C HIS A 116 -13.17 -16.33 3.36
N ILE A 117 -12.73 -17.57 3.15
CA ILE A 117 -11.43 -17.87 2.53
C ILE A 117 -11.38 -17.31 1.11
N ALA A 118 -12.43 -17.52 0.31
CA ALA A 118 -12.51 -17.03 -1.07
C ALA A 118 -12.43 -15.51 -1.14
N PHE A 119 -13.12 -14.78 -0.25
CA PHE A 119 -12.98 -13.32 -0.14
C PHE A 119 -11.55 -12.90 0.21
N GLY A 120 -10.91 -13.59 1.17
CA GLY A 120 -9.52 -13.34 1.52
C GLY A 120 -8.55 -13.58 0.36
N THR A 121 -8.71 -14.71 -0.36
CA THR A 121 -7.90 -15.03 -1.55
C THR A 121 -8.12 -14.01 -2.66
N LEU A 122 -9.37 -13.64 -2.93
CA LEU A 122 -9.70 -12.64 -3.94
C LEU A 122 -9.09 -11.27 -3.60
N PHE A 123 -9.09 -10.91 -2.31
CA PHE A 123 -8.45 -9.69 -1.83
C PHE A 123 -6.94 -9.70 -2.07
N LEU A 124 -6.24 -10.78 -1.70
CA LEU A 124 -4.81 -10.92 -1.95
C LEU A 124 -4.48 -10.88 -3.45
N PHE A 125 -5.29 -11.55 -4.28
CA PHE A 125 -5.15 -11.52 -5.73
C PHE A 125 -5.34 -10.10 -6.29
N TYR A 126 -6.37 -9.39 -5.84
CA TYR A 126 -6.61 -7.99 -6.19
C TYR A 126 -5.42 -7.10 -5.83
N LEU A 127 -4.85 -7.25 -4.63
CA LEU A 127 -3.68 -6.47 -4.21
C LEU A 127 -2.46 -6.77 -5.08
N TYR A 128 -2.24 -8.04 -5.41
CA TYR A 128 -1.16 -8.45 -6.30
C TYR A 128 -1.29 -7.78 -7.68
N VAL A 129 -2.44 -7.93 -8.34
CA VAL A 129 -2.71 -7.32 -9.65
C VAL A 129 -2.58 -5.79 -9.58
N SER A 130 -3.18 -5.16 -8.57
CA SER A 130 -3.14 -3.71 -8.41
C SER A 130 -1.73 -3.17 -8.19
N SER A 131 -0.93 -3.83 -7.36
CA SER A 131 0.46 -3.45 -7.10
C SER A 131 1.32 -3.53 -8.36
N THR A 132 1.12 -4.56 -9.19
CA THR A 132 1.82 -4.68 -10.49
C THR A 132 1.41 -3.56 -11.45
N ALA A 133 0.11 -3.25 -11.53
CA ALA A 133 -0.40 -2.20 -12.40
C ALA A 133 0.13 -0.82 -12.00
N ILE A 134 0.13 -0.52 -10.69
CA ILE A 134 0.67 0.74 -10.14
C ILE A 134 2.18 0.83 -10.39
N ALA A 135 2.92 -0.26 -10.19
CA ALA A 135 4.35 -0.29 -10.46
C ALA A 135 4.66 -0.06 -11.95
N GLN A 136 3.87 -0.62 -12.88
CA GLN A 136 4.02 -0.37 -14.31
C GLN A 136 3.71 1.08 -14.68
N ASN A 137 2.65 1.65 -14.10
CA ASN A 137 2.30 3.05 -14.30
C ASN A 137 3.40 3.97 -13.76
N ASN A 138 3.96 3.65 -12.58
CA ASN A 138 5.08 4.37 -12.00
C ASN A 138 6.33 4.26 -12.87
N LYS A 139 6.67 3.08 -13.41
CA LYS A 139 7.78 2.93 -14.37
C LYS A 139 7.60 3.86 -15.57
N ARG A 140 6.41 3.85 -16.18
CA ARG A 140 6.10 4.72 -17.32
C ARG A 140 6.25 6.19 -16.95
N ARG A 141 5.78 6.60 -15.77
CA ARG A 141 5.96 7.97 -15.26
C ARG A 141 7.43 8.30 -15.04
N THR A 142 8.21 7.46 -14.37
CA THR A 142 9.64 7.66 -14.15
C THR A 142 10.43 7.75 -15.44
N LEU A 143 10.10 6.94 -16.45
CA LEU A 143 10.79 6.93 -17.74
C LEU A 143 10.32 8.07 -18.66
N ASN A 144 9.04 8.44 -18.64
CA ASN A 144 8.47 9.47 -19.52
C ASN A 144 8.55 10.88 -18.92
N GLN A 145 8.53 11.03 -17.59
CA GLN A 145 8.73 12.32 -16.95
C GLN A 145 10.22 12.67 -17.05
N LYS A 146 10.48 13.83 -17.64
CA LYS A 146 11.78 14.51 -17.73
C LYS A 146 12.36 14.93 -16.36
N GLN A 147 12.01 14.25 -15.25
CA GLN A 147 12.69 14.44 -13.97
C GLN A 147 14.03 13.70 -14.03
N GLN A 148 14.88 14.14 -14.95
CA GLN A 148 16.30 13.88 -14.85
C GLN A 148 16.76 14.59 -13.58
N ILE A 149 17.37 13.86 -12.68
CA ILE A 149 18.12 14.44 -11.58
C ILE A 149 19.57 14.53 -12.01
N ALA A 150 20.18 15.68 -11.74
CA ALA A 150 21.61 15.87 -11.81
C ALA A 150 22.17 15.52 -10.43
N ILE A 151 22.98 14.46 -10.37
CA ILE A 151 23.62 13.97 -9.15
C ILE A 151 25.08 14.37 -9.21
N LYS A 152 25.56 15.09 -8.20
CA LYS A 152 26.98 15.40 -8.01
C LYS A 152 27.60 14.35 -7.09
N LEU A 153 28.53 13.58 -7.62
CA LEU A 153 29.29 12.61 -6.82
C LEU A 153 30.42 13.28 -6.05
N ASN A 154 31.01 12.54 -5.10
CA ASN A 154 32.17 12.99 -4.33
C ASN A 154 33.32 13.48 -5.20
N ASP A 155 33.47 12.90 -6.40
CA ASP A 155 34.48 13.21 -7.41
C ASP A 155 34.17 14.48 -8.22
N ASN A 156 33.15 15.26 -7.81
CA ASN A 156 32.64 16.46 -8.48
C ASN A 156 32.06 16.23 -9.90
N GLU A 157 31.89 14.98 -10.33
CA GLU A 157 31.21 14.66 -11.58
C GLU A 157 29.69 14.79 -11.46
N TRP A 158 29.08 15.41 -12.48
CA TRP A 158 27.63 15.52 -12.62
C TRP A 158 27.09 14.38 -13.48
N ILE A 159 26.23 13.54 -12.91
CA ILE A 159 25.52 12.49 -13.62
C ILE A 159 24.06 12.89 -13.80
N LYS A 160 23.60 12.94 -15.05
CA LYS A 160 22.18 13.03 -15.38
C LYS A 160 21.58 11.63 -15.42
N ALA A 161 20.60 11.36 -14.55
CA ALA A 161 19.90 10.08 -14.47
C ALA A 161 18.45 10.26 -14.02
N GLN A 162 17.60 9.25 -14.20
CA GLN A 162 16.23 9.24 -13.65
C GLN A 162 16.24 8.58 -12.28
N LEU A 163 15.58 9.19 -11.29
CA LEU A 163 15.47 8.62 -9.95
C LEU A 163 14.40 7.52 -9.92
N ILE A 164 14.78 6.30 -9.55
CA ILE A 164 13.83 5.21 -9.29
C ILE A 164 13.32 5.29 -7.84
N GLY A 165 14.24 5.56 -6.91
CA GLY A 165 13.95 5.66 -5.48
C GLY A 165 15.22 5.72 -4.64
N LYS A 166 15.05 5.76 -3.32
CA LYS A 166 16.13 5.75 -2.35
C LYS A 166 15.72 4.99 -1.10
N THR A 167 16.68 4.30 -0.49
CA THR A 167 16.62 3.85 0.91
C THR A 167 17.49 4.78 1.75
N LYS A 168 17.66 4.45 3.04
CA LYS A 168 18.57 5.18 3.92
C LYS A 168 20.02 5.14 3.43
N GLU A 169 20.46 4.00 2.89
CA GLU A 169 21.86 3.76 2.54
C GLU A 169 22.12 3.78 1.03
N MET A 170 21.11 3.56 0.19
CA MET A 170 21.27 3.39 -1.25
C MET A 170 20.34 4.31 -2.04
N VAL A 171 20.81 4.75 -3.21
CA VAL A 171 20.03 5.49 -4.19
C VAL A 171 20.01 4.69 -5.50
N PHE A 172 18.80 4.50 -6.03
CA PHE A 172 18.55 3.73 -7.24
C PHE A 172 18.27 4.67 -8.41
N ILE A 173 19.10 4.58 -9.44
CA ILE A 173 19.01 5.45 -10.61
C ILE A 173 18.93 4.65 -11.91
N TYR A 174 18.29 5.24 -12.91
CA TYR A 174 18.21 4.71 -14.26
C TYR A 174 18.96 5.64 -15.23
N ARG A 175 19.98 5.10 -15.91
CA ARG A 175 20.81 5.84 -16.87
C ARG A 175 21.13 4.96 -18.09
N ASN A 176 20.98 5.51 -19.29
CA ASN A 176 21.37 4.86 -20.54
C ASN A 176 20.84 3.41 -20.70
N GLY A 177 19.59 3.17 -20.29
CA GLY A 177 18.99 1.84 -20.38
C GLY A 177 19.42 0.85 -19.28
N LYS A 178 20.26 1.28 -18.33
CA LYS A 178 20.77 0.45 -17.22
C LYS A 178 20.40 1.05 -15.87
N VAL A 179 20.24 0.16 -14.89
CA VAL A 179 20.03 0.50 -13.49
C VAL A 179 21.38 0.56 -12.78
N SER A 180 21.62 1.63 -12.05
CA SER A 180 22.81 1.79 -11.20
C SER A 180 22.37 2.01 -9.75
N ILE A 181 23.10 1.38 -8.83
CA ILE A 181 22.87 1.46 -7.39
C ILE A 181 24.09 2.19 -6.81
N LEU A 182 23.84 3.31 -6.12
CA LEU A 182 24.89 4.15 -5.55
C LEU A 182 24.70 4.25 -4.03
N PRO A 183 25.78 4.15 -3.24
CA PRO A 183 25.71 4.46 -1.81
C PRO A 183 25.31 5.92 -1.59
N ALA A 184 24.38 6.18 -0.68
CA ALA A 184 23.88 7.51 -0.38
C ALA A 184 25.02 8.45 0.08
N GLY A 185 26.02 7.92 0.81
CA GLY A 185 27.20 8.68 1.24
C GLY A 185 28.16 9.09 0.11
N SER A 186 27.98 8.56 -1.12
CA SER A 186 28.76 8.97 -2.30
C SER A 186 28.17 10.17 -3.04
N ILE A 187 26.98 10.62 -2.64
CA ILE A 187 26.23 11.70 -3.28
C ILE A 187 26.39 12.98 -2.45
N LYS A 188 27.01 14.01 -3.03
CA LYS A 188 27.12 15.34 -2.40
C LYS A 188 25.85 16.16 -2.56
N GLU A 189 25.36 16.24 -3.79
CA GLU A 189 24.20 17.07 -4.13
C GLU A 189 23.30 16.36 -5.14
N MET A 190 21.99 16.56 -4.99
CA MET A 190 20.97 16.08 -5.94
C MET A 190 20.07 17.25 -6.31
N ILE A 191 20.11 17.63 -7.58
CA ILE A 191 19.30 18.72 -8.12
C ILE A 191 18.33 18.12 -9.13
N VAL A 192 17.05 18.47 -9.02
CA VAL A 192 16.08 18.17 -10.08
C VAL A 192 16.50 19.01 -11.28
N ALA A 193 16.90 18.37 -12.38
CA ALA A 193 17.24 19.10 -13.59
C ALA A 193 15.96 19.79 -14.07
N GLY A 194 15.86 21.08 -13.76
CA GLY A 194 14.81 21.95 -14.24
C GLY A 194 14.88 21.97 -15.76
N ASN A 195 13.70 21.83 -16.37
CA ASN A 195 13.51 22.07 -17.78
C ASN A 195 13.61 23.56 -18.05
#